data_AF-A0A961GI25-F1
#
_entry.id   AF-A0A961GI25-F1
#
_cell.length_a   1.000
_cell.length_b   1.000
_cell.length_c   1.000
_cell.angle_alpha   90.00
_cell.angle_beta   90.00
_cell.angle_gamma   90.00
#
_symmetry.space_group_name_H-M   'P 1'
#
loop_
_entity.id
_entity.type
_entity.pdbx_description
1 polymer ?
#
loop_
_entity_poly.entity_id
_entity_poly.type
_entity_poly.pdbx_seq_one_letter_code
_entity_poly.pdbx_strand_id
1 'polypeptide(L)'
;GYYDANDVPFTARMARRFTTFDRYHASVLGPTQPNREYLHSGQSGGYKYNYLPILELGFDWPTIWDQLRAAGVGVRSYVSDLPSLAFFGERMAPIISPISQYFDECERGQLPAVTFLDPPYLPWWEADDHPLADPAAGQRFATDVFRAFAKSPHWERGLFILTYDEWGGFFDHVAPPQLPDDRASTVDADNFGQAGFRVPTVLASPWARPGFVDHRTYDHTSIMRFLQWRFLGAPPEGPSPNGTNWWLTSRNRYANNIGASLGASGSDPELFDLDDIPLRAPTPSCEGIPQLSYPGEQPRRTPGAGPTRTPEPNTEPEAESTPAAFAARSNDFSEALDAGYFERVGIDPEPSDMAGTWAQTS
;
A
#
# COMPACT_ATOMS: atom_id res chain seq x y z
N GLY A 1 -19.41 -1.84 -8.36
CA GLY A 1 -19.62 -3.29 -8.35
C GLY A 1 -18.92 -3.89 -7.15
N TYR A 2 -18.97 -5.21 -6.97
CA TYR A 2 -18.18 -5.93 -5.98
C TYR A 2 -17.68 -7.25 -6.60
N TYR A 3 -16.56 -7.78 -6.12
CA TYR A 3 -16.06 -9.09 -6.51
C TYR A 3 -16.68 -10.19 -5.64
N ASP A 4 -16.97 -11.33 -6.24
CA ASP A 4 -17.39 -12.53 -5.50
C ASP A 4 -16.22 -13.48 -5.22
N ALA A 5 -16.50 -14.58 -4.51
CA ALA A 5 -15.48 -15.56 -4.14
C ALA A 5 -14.83 -16.28 -5.35
N ASN A 6 -15.46 -16.28 -6.53
CA ASN A 6 -14.91 -16.86 -7.75
C ASN A 6 -14.07 -15.86 -8.54
N ASP A 7 -14.23 -14.56 -8.29
CA ASP A 7 -13.38 -13.51 -8.86
C ASP A 7 -12.04 -13.41 -8.10
N VAL A 8 -12.08 -13.57 -6.77
CA VAL A 8 -10.90 -13.53 -5.88
C VAL A 8 -10.73 -14.82 -5.06
N PRO A 9 -10.48 -15.97 -5.72
CA PRO A 9 -10.55 -17.29 -5.08
C PRO A 9 -9.47 -17.54 -4.01
N PHE A 10 -8.27 -16.96 -4.16
CA PHE A 10 -7.22 -17.09 -3.15
C PHE A 10 -7.59 -16.29 -1.89
N THR A 11 -7.90 -15.00 -2.05
CA THR A 11 -8.32 -14.13 -0.92
C THR A 11 -9.54 -14.71 -0.21
N ALA A 12 -10.52 -15.26 -0.95
CA ALA A 12 -11.70 -15.89 -0.36
C ALA A 12 -11.37 -17.15 0.46
N ARG A 13 -10.40 -17.98 0.04
CA ARG A 13 -9.94 -19.15 0.83
C ARG A 13 -9.16 -18.71 2.06
N MET A 14 -8.28 -17.71 1.92
CA MET A 14 -7.55 -17.11 3.04
C MET A 14 -8.51 -16.57 4.11
N ALA A 15 -9.54 -15.82 3.69
CA ALA A 15 -10.56 -15.26 4.58
C ALA A 15 -11.36 -16.33 5.35
N ARG A 16 -11.68 -17.45 4.72
CA ARG A 16 -12.41 -18.56 5.36
C ARG A 16 -11.51 -19.37 6.30
N ARG A 17 -10.23 -19.47 6.00
CA ARG A 17 -9.27 -20.29 6.77
C ARG A 17 -8.69 -19.55 7.96
N PHE A 18 -8.45 -18.25 7.84
CA PHE A 18 -7.68 -17.47 8.80
C PHE A 18 -8.49 -16.33 9.40
N THR A 19 -7.80 -15.40 10.08
CA THR A 19 -8.44 -14.24 10.71
C THR A 19 -8.60 -13.11 9.70
N THR A 20 -9.81 -12.58 9.60
CA THR A 20 -10.15 -11.39 8.78
C THR A 20 -10.45 -10.19 9.68
N PHE A 21 -10.27 -8.99 9.15
CA PHE A 21 -10.53 -7.73 9.86
C PHE A 21 -11.59 -6.93 9.11
N ASP A 22 -12.82 -6.91 9.63
CA ASP A 22 -13.93 -6.25 8.95
C ASP A 22 -14.06 -4.76 9.29
N ARG A 23 -13.12 -4.21 10.07
CA ARG A 23 -13.01 -2.78 10.40
C ARG A 23 -11.56 -2.29 10.28
N TYR A 24 -10.86 -2.79 9.26
CA TYR A 24 -9.56 -2.28 8.86
C TYR A 24 -9.73 -1.18 7.82
N HIS A 25 -9.26 0.02 8.12
CA HIS A 25 -9.44 1.21 7.29
C HIS A 25 -8.11 1.65 6.67
N ALA A 26 -8.17 2.25 5.47
CA ALA A 26 -7.07 3.07 4.99
C ALA A 26 -6.77 4.16 6.04
N SER A 27 -5.50 4.46 6.29
CA SER A 27 -5.10 5.36 7.39
C SER A 27 -5.53 6.79 7.16
N VAL A 28 -5.64 7.21 5.90
CA VAL A 28 -6.18 8.52 5.52
C VAL A 28 -7.18 8.37 4.38
N LEU A 29 -8.14 9.29 4.32
CA LEU A 29 -9.01 9.44 3.15
C LEU A 29 -8.22 10.08 2.00
N GLY A 30 -7.51 9.24 1.24
CA GLY A 30 -6.63 9.68 0.16
C GLY A 30 -6.09 8.49 -0.65
N PRO A 31 -5.22 8.77 -1.64
CA PRO A 31 -4.70 7.76 -2.55
C PRO A 31 -3.60 6.90 -1.90
N THR A 32 -2.98 6.06 -2.73
CA THR A 32 -1.87 5.13 -2.47
C THR A 32 -0.78 5.66 -1.53
N GLN A 33 -0.02 6.70 -1.94
CA GLN A 33 1.23 7.06 -1.26
C GLN A 33 1.04 7.49 0.19
N PRO A 34 0.12 8.41 0.55
CA PRO A 34 -0.01 8.77 1.95
C PRO A 34 -0.44 7.57 2.80
N ASN A 35 -1.21 6.63 2.28
CA ASN A 35 -1.53 5.41 3.01
C ASN A 35 -0.33 4.47 3.20
N ARG A 36 0.54 4.32 2.19
CA ARG A 36 1.81 3.58 2.31
C ARG A 36 2.78 4.26 3.29
N GLU A 37 2.83 5.59 3.27
CA GLU A 37 3.64 6.37 4.23
C GLU A 37 3.17 6.15 5.67
N TYR A 38 1.85 6.11 5.91
CA TYR A 38 1.28 5.74 7.21
C TYR A 38 1.65 4.30 7.63
N LEU A 39 1.61 3.33 6.70
CA LEU A 39 2.03 1.95 6.97
C LEU A 39 3.47 1.88 7.51
N HIS A 40 4.38 2.66 6.91
CA HIS A 40 5.81 2.61 7.24
C HIS A 40 6.23 3.59 8.35
N SER A 41 5.54 4.72 8.52
CA SER A 41 5.99 5.82 9.40
C SER A 41 4.92 6.43 10.30
N GLY A 42 3.66 6.05 10.14
CA GLY A 42 2.55 6.55 10.96
C GLY A 42 2.15 8.00 10.67
N GLN A 43 2.65 8.58 9.57
CA GLN A 43 2.30 9.89 9.03
C GLN A 43 2.64 9.96 7.54
N SER A 44 2.21 11.04 6.88
CA SER A 44 2.52 11.34 5.48
C SER A 44 3.18 12.71 5.27
N GLY A 45 3.84 13.26 6.29
CA GLY A 45 4.50 14.58 6.19
C GLY A 45 3.57 15.79 5.97
N GLY A 46 2.25 15.58 5.92
CA GLY A 46 1.27 16.60 5.51
C GLY A 46 0.80 16.47 4.06
N TYR A 47 1.18 15.41 3.35
CA TYR A 47 0.71 15.11 2.00
C TYR A 47 -0.56 14.25 2.05
N LYS A 48 -1.61 14.64 1.33
CA LYS A 48 -2.84 13.87 1.11
C LYS A 48 -3.01 13.40 -0.34
N TYR A 49 -1.94 13.51 -1.11
CA TYR A 49 -1.88 13.16 -2.53
C TYR A 49 -0.60 12.34 -2.78
N ASN A 50 -0.48 11.76 -3.96
CA ASN A 50 0.71 10.98 -4.35
C ASN A 50 1.90 11.91 -4.56
N TYR A 51 2.59 12.24 -3.47
CA TYR A 51 3.82 13.01 -3.49
C TYR A 51 5.02 12.07 -3.53
N LEU A 52 6.03 12.43 -4.33
CA LEU A 52 7.27 11.67 -4.46
C LEU A 52 8.45 12.56 -4.07
N PRO A 53 9.24 12.18 -3.05
CA PRO A 53 10.31 13.02 -2.51
C PRO A 53 11.60 12.96 -3.36
N ILE A 54 11.47 13.24 -4.65
CA ILE A 54 12.55 13.06 -5.65
C ILE A 54 13.67 14.08 -5.41
N LEU A 55 13.31 15.35 -5.20
CA LEU A 55 14.26 16.44 -5.02
C LEU A 55 14.88 16.44 -3.62
N GLU A 56 14.15 15.88 -2.67
CA GLU A 56 14.50 15.72 -1.27
C GLU A 56 15.38 14.48 -1.03
N LEU A 57 15.53 13.62 -2.05
CA LEU A 57 16.23 12.33 -1.97
C LEU A 57 15.66 11.42 -0.87
N GLY A 58 14.34 11.48 -0.69
CA GLY A 58 13.59 10.70 0.27
C GLY A 58 13.02 11.51 1.44
N PHE A 59 12.04 10.94 2.13
CA PHE A 59 11.46 11.47 3.36
C PHE A 59 12.44 11.39 4.53
N ASP A 60 12.54 12.48 5.28
CA ASP A 60 13.53 12.67 6.35
C ASP A 60 13.05 12.22 7.74
N TRP A 61 11.77 11.86 7.89
CA TRP A 61 11.22 11.39 9.16
C TRP A 61 11.43 9.89 9.41
N PRO A 62 11.47 9.44 10.68
CA PRO A 62 11.73 8.04 11.01
C PRO A 62 10.60 7.09 10.61
N THR A 63 10.97 5.84 10.36
CA THR A 63 10.07 4.73 10.03
C THR A 63 10.16 3.61 11.07
N ILE A 64 9.21 2.67 11.03
CA ILE A 64 9.29 1.43 11.81
C ILE A 64 10.55 0.61 11.47
N TRP A 65 11.02 0.69 10.22
CA TRP A 65 12.23 0.01 9.76
C TRP A 65 13.48 0.54 10.46
N ASP A 66 13.57 1.86 10.66
CA ASP A 66 14.68 2.46 11.41
C ASP A 66 14.67 1.98 12.87
N GLN A 67 13.50 1.96 13.51
CA GLN A 67 13.36 1.47 14.89
C GLN A 67 13.74 -0.01 15.03
N LEU A 68 13.28 -0.86 14.11
CA LEU A 68 13.58 -2.29 14.11
C LEU A 68 15.08 -2.55 13.89
N ARG A 69 15.70 -1.85 12.93
CA ARG A 69 17.15 -1.96 12.68
C ARG A 69 17.97 -1.48 13.87
N ALA A 70 17.58 -0.36 14.49
CA ALA A 70 18.23 0.13 15.71
C ALA A 70 18.14 -0.87 16.87
N ALA A 71 17.07 -1.66 16.93
CA ALA A 71 16.90 -2.75 17.90
C ALA A 71 17.60 -4.07 17.51
N GLY A 72 18.32 -4.11 16.38
CA GLY A 72 19.00 -5.31 15.89
C GLY A 72 18.06 -6.38 15.32
N VAL A 73 16.83 -6.02 14.97
CA VAL A 73 15.87 -6.93 14.33
C VAL A 73 16.24 -7.08 12.86
N GLY A 74 16.35 -8.32 12.38
CA GLY A 74 16.55 -8.59 10.96
C GLY A 74 15.31 -8.18 10.17
N VAL A 75 15.49 -7.29 9.20
CA VAL A 75 14.42 -6.78 8.33
C VAL A 75 14.82 -6.84 6.86
N ARG A 76 13.85 -7.03 5.97
CA ARG A 76 14.03 -6.90 4.52
C ARG A 76 12.72 -6.55 3.81
N SER A 77 12.83 -5.77 2.75
CA SER A 77 11.78 -5.46 1.79
C SER A 77 12.17 -6.13 0.48
N TYR A 78 11.31 -7.00 -0.04
CA TYR A 78 11.51 -7.62 -1.34
C TYR A 78 10.59 -6.98 -2.37
N VAL A 79 11.15 -6.65 -3.52
CA VAL A 79 10.48 -5.80 -4.50
C VAL A 79 10.47 -6.47 -5.85
N SER A 80 9.33 -6.41 -6.53
CA SER A 80 9.17 -7.00 -7.86
C SER A 80 9.72 -6.06 -8.93
N ASP A 81 9.40 -4.77 -8.84
CA ASP A 81 9.87 -3.72 -9.75
C ASP A 81 10.13 -2.39 -9.04
N LEU A 82 9.15 -1.83 -8.32
CA LEU A 82 9.26 -0.52 -7.68
C LEU A 82 9.41 -0.65 -6.15
N PRO A 83 10.54 -0.22 -5.57
CA PRO A 83 10.74 -0.28 -4.12
C PRO A 83 10.03 0.87 -3.39
N SER A 84 8.91 0.59 -2.73
CA SER A 84 8.17 1.61 -1.97
C SER A 84 9.00 2.26 -0.85
N LEU A 85 9.85 1.48 -0.17
CA LEU A 85 10.72 2.00 0.89
C LEU A 85 11.81 2.94 0.38
N ALA A 86 12.11 2.96 -0.93
CA ALA A 86 13.08 3.90 -1.48
C ALA A 86 12.64 5.36 -1.36
N PHE A 87 11.34 5.63 -1.18
CA PHE A 87 10.84 6.99 -0.92
C PHE A 87 11.26 7.53 0.46
N PHE A 88 11.83 6.70 1.32
CA PHE A 88 12.43 7.11 2.58
C PHE A 88 13.95 7.35 2.48
N GLY A 89 14.48 7.37 1.24
CA GLY A 89 15.86 7.74 0.92
C GLY A 89 16.86 6.59 1.03
N GLU A 90 18.12 6.91 0.74
CA GLU A 90 19.23 5.93 0.64
C GLU A 90 19.40 5.06 1.89
N ARG A 91 19.00 5.56 3.07
CA ARG A 91 19.04 4.79 4.31
C ARG A 91 18.26 3.48 4.26
N MET A 92 17.28 3.35 3.36
CA MET A 92 16.51 2.12 3.14
C MET A 92 17.16 1.14 2.15
N ALA A 93 18.09 1.58 1.30
CA ALA A 93 18.74 0.74 0.30
C ALA A 93 19.33 -0.57 0.86
N PRO A 94 19.99 -0.61 2.04
CA PRO A 94 20.57 -1.84 2.58
C PRO A 94 19.58 -2.95 2.96
N ILE A 95 18.27 -2.65 2.97
CA ILE A 95 17.23 -3.62 3.32
C ILE A 95 16.29 -3.92 2.15
N ILE A 96 16.56 -3.38 0.96
CA ILE A 96 15.79 -3.63 -0.25
C ILE A 96 16.48 -4.75 -1.03
N SER A 97 15.70 -5.69 -1.55
CA SER A 97 16.20 -6.85 -2.30
C SER A 97 15.21 -7.26 -3.38
N PRO A 98 15.63 -7.93 -4.47
CA PRO A 98 14.72 -8.39 -5.50
C PRO A 98 13.80 -9.51 -4.97
N ILE A 99 12.58 -9.58 -5.50
CA ILE A 99 11.57 -10.58 -5.10
C ILE A 99 12.03 -12.03 -5.32
N SER A 100 12.93 -12.29 -6.27
CA SER A 100 13.53 -13.62 -6.45
C SER A 100 14.24 -14.12 -5.19
N GLN A 101 14.90 -13.24 -4.44
CA GLN A 101 15.59 -13.59 -3.20
C GLN A 101 14.62 -14.01 -2.09
N TYR A 102 13.38 -13.50 -2.10
CA TYR A 102 12.36 -13.94 -1.14
C TYR A 102 12.05 -15.44 -1.29
N PHE A 103 11.92 -15.91 -2.54
CA PHE A 103 11.65 -17.32 -2.82
C PHE A 103 12.83 -18.21 -2.41
N ASP A 104 14.06 -17.82 -2.77
CA ASP A 104 15.29 -18.50 -2.32
C ASP A 104 15.40 -18.58 -0.78
N GLU A 105 15.08 -17.49 -0.09
CA GLU A 105 15.17 -17.42 1.37
C GLU A 105 14.02 -18.17 2.07
N CYS A 106 12.84 -18.28 1.45
CA CYS A 106 11.78 -19.20 1.89
C CYS A 106 12.28 -20.65 1.84
N GLU A 107 12.81 -21.09 0.69
CA GLU A 107 13.29 -22.46 0.50
C GLU A 107 14.42 -22.81 1.48
N ARG A 108 15.33 -21.87 1.73
CA ARG A 108 16.48 -22.06 2.64
C ARG A 108 16.12 -21.87 4.11
N GLY A 109 14.92 -21.40 4.44
CA GLY A 109 14.54 -21.06 5.81
C GLY A 109 15.33 -19.88 6.39
N GLN A 110 15.68 -18.90 5.56
CA GLN A 110 16.55 -17.76 5.90
C GLN A 110 15.86 -16.39 5.91
N LEU A 111 14.54 -16.33 5.73
CA LEU A 111 13.79 -15.08 5.86
C LEU A 111 14.14 -14.32 7.16
N PRO A 112 14.31 -12.98 7.09
CA PRO A 112 14.42 -12.12 8.25
C PRO A 112 13.18 -12.16 9.16
N ALA A 113 13.32 -11.60 10.36
CA ALA A 113 12.22 -11.57 11.34
C ALA A 113 11.03 -10.71 10.89
N VAL A 114 11.27 -9.69 10.06
CA VAL A 114 10.25 -8.85 9.46
C VAL A 114 10.52 -8.70 7.97
N THR A 115 9.55 -9.12 7.16
CA THR A 115 9.60 -9.09 5.70
C THR A 115 8.44 -8.27 5.16
N PHE A 116 8.71 -7.36 4.22
CA PHE A 116 7.71 -6.65 3.42
C PHE A 116 7.85 -7.03 1.95
N LEU A 117 6.73 -7.10 1.23
CA LEU A 117 6.68 -7.52 -0.16
C LEU A 117 5.98 -6.44 -0.98
N ASP A 118 6.69 -5.86 -1.94
CA ASP A 118 6.10 -5.02 -2.97
C ASP A 118 5.66 -5.90 -4.15
N PRO A 119 4.35 -5.92 -4.51
CA PRO A 119 3.89 -6.57 -5.73
C PRO A 119 4.48 -5.89 -6.98
N PRO A 120 4.38 -6.53 -8.14
CA PRO A 120 4.68 -5.89 -9.41
C PRO A 120 3.60 -4.85 -9.73
N TYR A 121 4.05 -3.61 -9.95
CA TYR A 121 3.21 -2.45 -10.25
C TYR A 121 3.19 -2.10 -11.75
N LEU A 122 4.15 -2.61 -12.53
CA LEU A 122 4.32 -2.20 -13.92
C LEU A 122 3.36 -2.94 -14.89
N PRO A 123 2.93 -2.29 -16.00
CA PRO A 123 1.83 -2.76 -16.86
C PRO A 123 1.99 -4.15 -17.46
N TRP A 124 3.22 -4.61 -17.65
CA TRP A 124 3.53 -5.92 -18.23
C TRP A 124 3.09 -7.09 -17.34
N TRP A 125 2.95 -6.83 -16.03
CA TRP A 125 2.54 -7.82 -15.04
C TRP A 125 1.96 -7.14 -13.77
N GLU A 126 1.08 -6.15 -13.94
CA GLU A 126 0.46 -5.42 -12.82
C GLU A 126 -0.38 -6.39 -11.98
N ALA A 127 0.12 -6.72 -10.78
CA ALA A 127 -0.41 -7.76 -9.90
C ALA A 127 -0.58 -7.25 -8.47
N ASP A 128 -0.88 -5.96 -8.33
CA ASP A 128 -1.13 -5.26 -7.08
C ASP A 128 -2.63 -5.04 -6.81
N ASP A 129 -3.51 -5.59 -7.66
CA ASP A 129 -4.96 -5.41 -7.64
C ASP A 129 -5.41 -3.93 -7.76
N HIS A 130 -4.58 -3.05 -8.34
CA HIS A 130 -4.95 -1.65 -8.59
C HIS A 130 -6.21 -1.57 -9.48
N PRO A 131 -7.08 -0.55 -9.33
CA PRO A 131 -8.16 -0.33 -10.28
C PRO A 131 -7.63 -0.29 -11.72
N LEU A 132 -8.27 -1.05 -12.61
CA LEU A 132 -7.87 -1.34 -14.01
C LEU A 132 -6.88 -2.49 -14.19
N ALA A 133 -6.12 -2.89 -13.17
CA ALA A 133 -5.34 -4.12 -13.18
C ALA A 133 -6.26 -5.35 -13.22
N ASP A 134 -5.75 -6.48 -13.71
CA ASP A 134 -6.47 -7.75 -13.66
C ASP A 134 -6.35 -8.38 -12.26
N PRO A 135 -7.44 -8.53 -11.49
CA PRO A 135 -7.37 -9.18 -10.18
C PRO A 135 -6.85 -10.62 -10.25
N ALA A 136 -6.98 -11.31 -11.38
CA ALA A 136 -6.42 -12.65 -11.53
C ALA A 136 -4.88 -12.66 -11.42
N ALA A 137 -4.20 -11.58 -11.81
CA ALA A 137 -2.76 -11.41 -11.66
C ALA A 137 -2.38 -11.22 -10.17
N GLY A 138 -3.08 -10.35 -9.45
CA GLY A 138 -2.85 -10.16 -8.01
C GLY A 138 -3.17 -11.40 -7.18
N GLN A 139 -4.24 -12.12 -7.51
CA GLN A 139 -4.54 -13.42 -6.89
C GLN A 139 -3.42 -14.46 -7.12
N ARG A 140 -2.79 -14.47 -8.29
CA ARG A 140 -1.63 -15.34 -8.60
C ARG A 140 -0.41 -14.94 -7.77
N PHE A 141 -0.03 -13.67 -7.79
CA PHE A 141 1.11 -13.17 -7.02
C PHE A 141 0.94 -13.46 -5.52
N ALA A 142 -0.22 -13.11 -4.95
CA ALA A 142 -0.53 -13.38 -3.55
C ALA A 142 -0.50 -14.88 -3.21
N THR A 143 -0.99 -15.73 -4.12
CA THR A 143 -0.90 -17.19 -3.98
C THR A 143 0.55 -17.66 -3.94
N ASP A 144 1.38 -17.20 -4.88
CA ASP A 144 2.76 -17.66 -5.03
C ASP A 144 3.63 -17.24 -3.84
N VAL A 145 3.51 -15.98 -3.39
CA VAL A 145 4.28 -15.51 -2.23
C VAL A 145 3.83 -16.18 -0.93
N PHE A 146 2.52 -16.39 -0.75
CA PHE A 146 2.01 -17.11 0.42
C PHE A 146 2.40 -18.58 0.38
N ARG A 147 2.32 -19.24 -0.79
CA ARG A 147 2.72 -20.64 -0.96
C ARG A 147 4.18 -20.84 -0.59
N ALA A 148 5.07 -19.95 -1.04
CA ALA A 148 6.49 -20.00 -0.70
C ALA A 148 6.72 -19.90 0.82
N PHE A 149 6.05 -18.95 1.48
CA PHE A 149 6.11 -18.80 2.93
C PHE A 149 5.53 -20.02 3.68
N ALA A 150 4.37 -20.48 3.27
CA ALA A 150 3.64 -21.56 3.94
C ALA A 150 4.32 -22.93 3.77
N LYS A 151 5.07 -23.14 2.68
CA LYS A 151 5.93 -24.32 2.46
C LYS A 151 7.32 -24.18 3.11
N SER A 152 7.68 -22.99 3.62
CA SER A 152 8.98 -22.76 4.28
C SER A 152 9.01 -23.25 5.74
N PRO A 153 10.20 -23.46 6.33
CA PRO A 153 10.34 -23.76 7.76
C PRO A 153 9.78 -22.68 8.69
N HIS A 154 9.50 -21.47 8.18
CA HIS A 154 8.98 -20.36 8.98
C HIS A 154 7.50 -20.48 9.30
N TRP A 155 6.72 -21.24 8.52
CA TRP A 155 5.26 -21.31 8.65
C TRP A 155 4.80 -21.60 10.08
N GLU A 156 5.36 -22.62 10.72
CA GLU A 156 4.96 -23.08 12.06
C GLU A 156 5.02 -21.99 13.16
N ARG A 157 5.89 -20.99 12.96
CA ARG A 157 6.18 -19.92 13.92
C ARG A 157 5.93 -18.53 13.35
N GLY A 158 5.38 -18.48 12.14
CA GLY A 158 5.30 -17.32 11.32
C GLY A 158 3.87 -16.79 11.18
N LEU A 159 3.80 -15.64 10.55
CA LEU A 159 2.61 -14.85 10.34
C LEU A 159 2.75 -14.18 8.97
N PHE A 160 1.72 -14.27 8.14
CA PHE A 160 1.58 -13.56 6.88
C PHE A 160 0.38 -12.62 6.97
N ILE A 161 0.55 -11.37 6.56
CA ILE A 161 -0.53 -10.37 6.51
C ILE A 161 -0.72 -9.95 5.05
N LEU A 162 -1.92 -10.17 4.52
CA LEU A 162 -2.36 -9.61 3.24
C LEU A 162 -3.23 -8.39 3.54
N THR A 163 -2.88 -7.24 2.97
CA THR A 163 -3.68 -6.01 3.06
C THR A 163 -3.52 -5.18 1.80
N TYR A 164 -4.39 -4.20 1.64
CA TYR A 164 -4.35 -3.20 0.56
C TYR A 164 -4.01 -1.84 1.16
N ASP A 165 -3.47 -0.92 0.37
CA ASP A 165 -3.11 0.43 0.80
C ASP A 165 -4.31 1.39 0.81
N GLU A 166 -5.20 1.31 -0.18
CA GLU A 166 -6.45 2.06 -0.22
C GLU A 166 -7.60 1.24 -0.86
N TRP A 167 -8.77 1.87 -1.09
CA TRP A 167 -10.02 1.16 -1.42
C TRP A 167 -10.32 1.09 -2.92
N GLY A 168 -9.45 1.59 -3.79
CA GLY A 168 -9.54 1.53 -5.24
C GLY A 168 -10.72 2.30 -5.82
N GLY A 169 -11.31 3.25 -5.07
CA GLY A 169 -12.55 3.92 -5.47
C GLY A 169 -13.82 3.06 -5.35
N PHE A 170 -13.73 1.83 -4.83
CA PHE A 170 -14.88 0.97 -4.61
C PHE A 170 -15.80 1.49 -3.50
N PHE A 171 -17.10 1.22 -3.62
CA PHE A 171 -18.07 1.57 -2.59
C PHE A 171 -17.89 0.69 -1.34
N ASP A 172 -17.82 1.33 -0.18
CA ASP A 172 -18.00 0.67 1.12
C ASP A 172 -19.11 1.38 1.89
N HIS A 173 -19.96 0.60 2.57
CA HIS A 173 -21.14 1.13 3.26
C HIS A 173 -20.86 1.67 4.66
N VAL A 174 -19.67 1.38 5.23
CA VAL A 174 -19.30 1.83 6.58
C VAL A 174 -18.61 3.18 6.48
N ALA A 175 -19.16 4.17 7.17
CA ALA A 175 -18.54 5.48 7.28
C ALA A 175 -17.14 5.37 7.93
N PRO A 176 -16.08 5.92 7.31
CA PRO A 176 -14.75 5.90 7.89
C PRO A 176 -14.67 6.62 9.25
N PRO A 177 -14.00 6.03 10.26
CA PRO A 177 -13.90 6.62 11.58
C PRO A 177 -12.92 7.81 11.62
N GLN A 178 -13.04 8.61 12.67
CA GLN A 178 -12.01 9.55 13.08
C GLN A 178 -11.04 8.83 14.03
N LEU A 179 -9.74 8.92 13.74
CA LEU A 179 -8.66 8.28 14.47
C LEU A 179 -7.69 9.35 15.02
N PRO A 180 -7.01 9.10 16.16
CA PRO A 180 -6.01 10.03 16.69
C PRO A 180 -4.89 10.30 15.69
N ASP A 181 -4.56 11.58 15.46
CA ASP A 181 -3.48 11.99 14.57
C ASP A 181 -2.84 13.29 15.09
N ASP A 182 -1.53 13.45 14.88
CA ASP A 182 -0.82 14.68 15.24
C ASP A 182 -1.23 15.87 14.36
N ARG A 183 -1.79 15.61 13.18
CA ARG A 183 -2.32 16.60 12.22
C ARG A 183 -3.85 16.54 12.09
N ALA A 184 -4.55 16.11 13.14
CA ALA A 184 -6.01 16.16 13.16
C ALA A 184 -6.51 17.62 13.09
N SER A 185 -7.56 17.87 12.29
CA SER A 185 -8.12 19.20 12.07
C SER A 185 -9.65 19.14 11.95
N THR A 186 -10.32 20.25 12.23
CA THR A 186 -11.76 20.40 11.95
C THR A 186 -12.03 20.85 10.51
N VAL A 187 -10.98 21.17 9.74
CA VAL A 187 -11.06 21.51 8.31
C VAL A 187 -10.76 20.26 7.51
N ASP A 188 -11.73 19.76 6.74
CA ASP A 188 -11.63 18.47 6.03
C ASP A 188 -10.39 18.37 5.13
N ALA A 189 -10.05 19.44 4.41
CA ALA A 189 -8.87 19.50 3.55
C ALA A 189 -7.58 19.25 4.32
N ASP A 190 -7.49 19.71 5.57
CA ASP A 190 -6.28 19.62 6.40
C ASP A 190 -6.35 18.49 7.44
N ASN A 191 -7.49 17.81 7.58
CA ASN A 191 -7.70 16.82 8.64
C ASN A 191 -7.07 15.46 8.32
N PHE A 192 -5.99 15.10 9.00
CA PHE A 192 -5.40 13.77 8.94
C PHE A 192 -6.02 12.77 9.93
N GLY A 193 -6.90 13.24 10.83
CA GLY A 193 -7.67 12.37 11.73
C GLY A 193 -8.72 11.52 11.00
N GLN A 194 -9.19 11.94 9.83
CA GLN A 194 -10.17 11.20 9.05
C GLN A 194 -9.52 10.00 8.35
N ALA A 195 -9.84 8.79 8.79
CA ALA A 195 -9.45 7.57 8.10
C ALA A 195 -10.18 7.45 6.75
N GLY A 196 -9.65 6.60 5.88
CA GLY A 196 -10.27 6.24 4.60
C GLY A 196 -11.24 5.05 4.72
N PHE A 197 -11.76 4.61 3.58
CA PHE A 197 -12.66 3.46 3.52
C PHE A 197 -11.97 2.17 3.96
N ARG A 198 -12.80 1.17 4.27
CA ARG A 198 -12.29 -0.14 4.66
C ARG A 198 -11.55 -0.80 3.51
N VAL A 199 -10.49 -1.51 3.85
CA VAL A 199 -9.71 -2.34 2.91
C VAL A 199 -9.71 -3.79 3.40
N PRO A 200 -9.70 -4.78 2.49
CA PRO A 200 -9.61 -6.17 2.91
C PRO A 200 -8.29 -6.43 3.63
N THR A 201 -8.34 -7.11 4.78
CA THR A 201 -7.13 -7.53 5.49
C THR A 201 -7.31 -8.94 6.06
N VAL A 202 -6.30 -9.78 5.83
CA VAL A 202 -6.24 -11.16 6.35
C VAL A 202 -4.91 -11.37 7.07
N LEU A 203 -5.00 -11.98 8.24
CA LEU A 203 -3.85 -12.44 9.02
C LEU A 203 -3.84 -13.96 9.04
N ALA A 204 -2.85 -14.55 8.37
CA ALA A 204 -2.65 -16.00 8.25
C ALA A 204 -1.48 -16.47 9.10
N SER A 205 -1.74 -17.44 9.97
CA SER A 205 -0.74 -18.06 10.84
C SER A 205 -1.32 -19.36 11.40
N PRO A 206 -0.50 -20.36 11.74
CA PRO A 206 -0.94 -21.49 12.54
C PRO A 206 -1.51 -21.11 13.91
N TRP A 207 -1.22 -19.89 14.38
CA TRP A 207 -1.69 -19.35 15.66
C TRP A 207 -2.90 -18.43 15.51
N ALA A 208 -3.40 -18.25 14.29
CA ALA A 208 -4.63 -17.51 14.01
C ALA A 208 -5.86 -18.37 14.31
N ARG A 209 -6.95 -17.74 14.74
CA ARG A 209 -8.23 -18.43 14.93
C ARG A 209 -8.84 -18.76 13.56
N PRO A 210 -9.16 -20.03 13.26
CA PRO A 210 -9.75 -20.39 11.97
C PRO A 210 -11.10 -19.72 11.74
N GLY A 211 -11.28 -19.09 10.57
CA GLY A 211 -12.55 -18.45 10.18
C GLY A 211 -13.02 -17.32 11.10
N PHE A 212 -12.11 -16.73 11.87
CA PHE A 212 -12.43 -15.67 12.83
C PHE A 212 -12.49 -14.30 12.15
N VAL A 213 -13.41 -13.45 12.60
CA VAL A 213 -13.51 -12.05 12.16
C VAL A 213 -13.25 -11.14 13.37
N ASP A 214 -12.20 -10.32 13.31
CA ASP A 214 -11.94 -9.31 14.33
C ASP A 214 -12.67 -8.00 14.01
N HIS A 215 -13.43 -7.52 14.98
CA HIS A 215 -14.30 -6.34 14.85
C HIS A 215 -13.77 -5.09 15.56
N ARG A 216 -12.52 -5.10 16.02
CA ARG A 216 -11.84 -3.90 16.50
C ARG A 216 -11.49 -2.99 15.31
N THR A 217 -11.35 -1.70 15.56
CA THR A 217 -10.98 -0.74 14.53
C THR A 217 -9.48 -0.76 14.28
N TYR A 218 -9.06 -0.91 13.03
CA TYR A 218 -7.67 -0.94 12.62
C TYR A 218 -7.42 0.05 11.48
N ASP A 219 -6.16 0.43 11.33
CA ASP A 219 -5.61 1.16 10.19
C ASP A 219 -4.21 0.62 9.86
N HIS A 220 -3.52 1.18 8.86
CA HIS A 220 -2.18 0.69 8.48
C HIS A 220 -1.17 0.72 9.63
N THR A 221 -1.32 1.68 10.55
CA THR A 221 -0.44 1.74 11.72
C THR A 221 -0.68 0.64 12.74
N SER A 222 -1.74 -0.16 12.58
CA SER A 222 -2.01 -1.33 13.42
C SER A 222 -1.04 -2.49 13.16
N ILE A 223 -0.50 -2.59 11.93
CA ILE A 223 0.61 -3.51 11.61
C ILE A 223 1.89 -3.01 12.30
N MET A 224 2.17 -1.71 12.22
CA MET A 224 3.29 -1.09 12.93
C MET A 224 3.17 -1.31 14.46
N ARG A 225 1.96 -1.14 15.03
CA ARG A 225 1.68 -1.39 16.45
C ARG A 225 2.05 -2.81 16.86
N PHE A 226 1.75 -3.80 16.01
CA PHE A 226 2.14 -5.19 16.24
C PHE A 226 3.66 -5.37 16.27
N LEU A 227 4.39 -4.80 15.30
CA LEU A 227 5.86 -4.86 15.27
C LEU A 227 6.48 -4.20 16.50
N GLN A 228 5.94 -3.07 16.92
CA GLN A 228 6.39 -2.36 18.12
C GLN A 228 6.15 -3.15 19.41
N TRP A 229 5.00 -3.82 19.53
CA TRP A 229 4.74 -4.75 20.64
C TRP A 229 5.71 -5.94 20.60
N ARG A 230 5.88 -6.53 19.42
CA ARG A 230 6.64 -7.77 19.25
C ARG A 230 8.14 -7.60 19.48
N PHE A 231 8.70 -6.45 19.10
CA PHE A 231 10.16 -6.26 19.05
C PHE A 231 10.68 -5.04 19.83
N LEU A 232 9.83 -4.05 20.12
CA LEU A 232 10.27 -2.76 20.68
C LEU A 232 9.70 -2.49 22.08
N GLY A 233 9.07 -3.48 22.70
CA GLY A 233 8.60 -3.41 24.08
C GLY A 233 7.33 -2.58 24.29
N ALA A 234 6.57 -2.30 23.23
CA ALA A 234 5.27 -1.65 23.37
C ALA A 234 4.29 -2.55 24.14
N PRO A 235 3.30 -2.00 24.88
CA PRO A 235 2.33 -2.83 25.60
C PRO A 235 1.40 -3.59 24.62
N PRO A 236 0.84 -4.75 25.01
CA PRO A 236 -0.04 -5.54 24.15
C PRO A 236 -1.33 -4.82 23.76
N GLU A 237 -1.86 -3.98 24.66
CA GLU A 237 -3.08 -3.20 24.47
C GLU A 237 -2.93 -1.79 25.04
N GLY A 238 -3.74 -0.87 24.52
CA GLY A 238 -3.81 0.53 24.97
C GLY A 238 -2.56 1.38 24.65
N PRO A 239 -2.64 2.69 24.88
CA PRO A 239 -1.48 3.58 24.81
C PRO A 239 -0.61 3.40 26.07
N SER A 240 0.70 3.27 25.92
CA SER A 240 1.61 3.20 27.08
C SER A 240 1.62 4.52 27.88
N PRO A 241 1.52 4.48 29.22
CA PRO A 241 1.78 5.62 30.08
C PRO A 241 3.28 5.64 30.48
N ASN A 242 4.06 6.48 29.80
CA ASN A 242 5.46 6.87 30.09
C ASN A 242 6.54 5.84 29.67
N GLY A 243 7.67 6.36 29.13
CA GLY A 243 8.73 5.56 28.49
C GLY A 243 8.64 5.63 26.96
N THR A 244 8.99 6.78 26.39
CA THR A 244 8.93 7.08 24.95
C THR A 244 10.11 6.48 24.23
N ASN A 245 9.89 5.53 23.30
CA ASN A 245 10.86 5.09 22.29
C ASN A 245 10.24 4.15 21.23
N TRP A 246 9.12 3.49 21.54
CA TRP A 246 8.53 2.49 20.65
C TRP A 246 7.56 3.07 19.61
N TRP A 247 6.99 4.26 19.80
CA TRP A 247 6.01 4.86 18.87
C TRP A 247 6.62 6.05 18.11
N LEU A 248 6.07 6.36 16.93
CA LEU A 248 6.53 7.44 16.06
C LEU A 248 5.61 8.66 16.12
N THR A 249 4.30 8.42 16.08
CA THR A 249 3.25 9.43 16.03
C THR A 249 2.10 9.07 16.97
N SER A 250 1.18 10.02 17.23
CA SER A 250 -0.04 9.69 17.97
C SER A 250 -0.85 8.57 17.29
N ARG A 251 -0.84 8.50 15.95
CA ARG A 251 -1.60 7.49 15.20
C ARG A 251 -1.23 6.07 15.63
N ASN A 252 0.03 5.68 15.51
CA ASN A 252 0.46 4.33 15.86
C ASN A 252 0.52 4.10 17.39
N ARG A 253 0.57 5.16 18.21
CA ARG A 253 0.50 5.05 19.67
C ARG A 253 -0.86 4.56 20.17
N TYR A 254 -1.94 5.01 19.53
CA TYR A 254 -3.32 4.67 19.89
C TYR A 254 -3.94 3.57 19.01
N ALA A 255 -3.22 3.10 17.98
CA ALA A 255 -3.67 2.00 17.13
C ALA A 255 -3.86 0.69 17.92
N ASN A 256 -4.82 -0.11 17.47
CA ASN A 256 -5.00 -1.47 17.97
C ASN A 256 -3.89 -2.37 17.44
N ASN A 257 -3.38 -3.27 18.29
CA ASN A 257 -2.37 -4.24 17.87
C ASN A 257 -3.05 -5.35 17.03
N ILE A 258 -2.75 -5.42 15.73
CA ILE A 258 -3.36 -6.44 14.85
C ILE A 258 -3.04 -7.88 15.30
N GLY A 259 -1.84 -8.09 15.86
CA GLY A 259 -1.41 -9.39 16.38
C GLY A 259 -2.12 -9.82 17.67
N ALA A 260 -2.86 -8.93 18.34
CA ALA A 260 -3.73 -9.32 19.45
C ALA A 260 -4.93 -10.18 18.99
N SER A 261 -5.07 -10.43 17.69
CA SER A 261 -6.07 -11.33 17.10
C SER A 261 -5.55 -12.77 16.97
N LEU A 262 -4.23 -12.96 17.11
CA LEU A 262 -3.65 -14.26 17.37
C LEU A 262 -4.19 -14.76 18.71
N GLY A 263 -4.74 -15.97 18.72
CA GLY A 263 -5.51 -16.43 19.87
C GLY A 263 -5.91 -17.89 19.80
N ALA A 264 -5.27 -18.67 18.92
CA ALA A 264 -5.44 -20.11 18.93
C ALA A 264 -4.83 -20.70 20.22
N SER A 265 -5.53 -21.65 20.84
CA SER A 265 -5.06 -22.37 22.03
C SER A 265 -3.93 -23.36 21.72
N GLY A 266 -3.66 -23.61 20.44
CA GLY A 266 -2.58 -24.44 19.93
C GLY A 266 -2.29 -24.09 18.48
N SER A 267 -1.14 -24.53 17.98
CA SER A 267 -0.78 -24.37 16.56
C SER A 267 -1.64 -25.28 15.69
N ASP A 268 -2.20 -24.73 14.61
CA ASP A 268 -2.92 -25.44 13.57
C ASP A 268 -2.29 -25.12 12.21
N PRO A 269 -1.29 -25.90 11.78
CA PRO A 269 -0.55 -25.63 10.54
C PRO A 269 -1.31 -26.07 9.28
N GLU A 270 -2.50 -26.70 9.39
CA GLU A 270 -3.20 -27.24 8.23
C GLU A 270 -3.64 -26.12 7.27
N LEU A 271 -3.40 -26.34 5.98
CA LEU A 271 -3.75 -25.42 4.91
C LEU A 271 -4.85 -26.01 4.03
N PHE A 272 -5.64 -25.13 3.43
CA PHE A 272 -6.40 -25.54 2.24
C PHE A 272 -5.43 -25.88 1.11
N ASP A 273 -5.88 -26.67 0.14
CA ASP A 273 -5.06 -27.02 -1.02
C ASP A 273 -4.70 -25.75 -1.81
N LEU A 274 -3.41 -25.39 -1.76
CA LEU A 274 -2.82 -24.24 -2.45
C LEU A 274 -2.54 -24.51 -3.92
N ASP A 275 -2.61 -25.77 -4.35
CA ASP A 275 -2.39 -26.19 -5.73
C ASP A 275 -3.73 -26.35 -6.47
N ASP A 276 -4.85 -26.46 -5.74
CA ASP A 276 -6.24 -26.46 -6.26
C ASP A 276 -6.96 -25.10 -6.09
N ILE A 277 -6.27 -23.98 -6.27
CA ILE A 277 -6.95 -22.67 -6.32
C ILE A 277 -7.39 -22.40 -7.77
N PRO A 278 -8.69 -22.16 -8.03
CA PRO A 278 -9.21 -21.98 -9.40
C PRO A 278 -8.86 -20.58 -9.95
N LEU A 279 -7.58 -20.30 -10.12
CA LEU A 279 -7.06 -19.03 -10.65
C LEU A 279 -7.41 -18.91 -12.13
N ARG A 280 -8.11 -17.82 -12.50
CA ARG A 280 -8.43 -17.52 -13.90
C ARG A 280 -7.16 -17.19 -14.67
N ALA A 281 -7.12 -17.52 -15.96
CA ALA A 281 -6.05 -17.03 -16.84
C ALA A 281 -6.12 -15.49 -16.90
N PRO A 282 -4.99 -14.78 -17.04
CA PRO A 282 -5.00 -13.34 -17.23
C PRO A 282 -5.90 -12.94 -18.39
N THR A 283 -6.68 -11.89 -18.18
CA THR A 283 -7.55 -11.27 -19.17
C THR A 283 -6.64 -10.58 -20.19
N PRO A 284 -6.83 -10.81 -21.50
CA PRO A 284 -6.11 -10.07 -22.53
C PRO A 284 -6.30 -8.55 -22.36
N SER A 285 -5.28 -7.76 -22.70
CA SER A 285 -5.39 -6.30 -22.61
C SER A 285 -6.59 -5.79 -23.43
N CYS A 286 -7.29 -4.79 -22.90
CA CYS A 286 -8.37 -4.12 -23.61
C CYS A 286 -7.83 -3.10 -24.66
N GLU A 287 -6.59 -3.29 -25.15
CA GLU A 287 -6.01 -2.40 -26.14
C GLU A 287 -6.92 -2.29 -27.38
N GLY A 288 -7.29 -1.06 -27.72
CA GLY A 288 -8.19 -0.78 -28.84
C GLY A 288 -9.69 -0.79 -28.52
N ILE A 289 -10.10 -1.05 -27.27
CA ILE A 289 -11.48 -0.79 -26.83
C ILE A 289 -11.62 0.71 -26.50
N PRO A 290 -12.64 1.41 -27.02
CA PRO A 290 -12.87 2.82 -26.67
C PRO A 290 -13.02 2.94 -25.15
N GLN A 291 -12.11 3.70 -24.53
CA GLN A 291 -12.24 4.08 -23.12
C GLN A 291 -13.61 4.75 -22.93
N LEU A 292 -14.40 4.24 -21.98
CA LEU A 292 -15.63 4.92 -21.60
C LEU A 292 -15.25 6.29 -21.04
N SER A 293 -15.83 7.34 -21.59
CA SER A 293 -15.63 8.70 -21.08
C SER A 293 -15.98 8.75 -19.59
N TYR A 294 -15.19 9.47 -18.80
CA TYR A 294 -15.51 9.63 -17.39
C TYR A 294 -16.89 10.28 -17.24
N PRO A 295 -17.71 9.86 -16.26
CA PRO A 295 -18.98 10.51 -16.00
C PRO A 295 -18.76 12.01 -15.75
N GLY A 296 -19.25 12.86 -16.66
CA GLY A 296 -19.09 14.32 -16.58
C GLY A 296 -18.18 14.93 -17.66
N GLU A 297 -17.45 14.13 -18.44
CA GLU A 297 -16.80 14.61 -19.65
C GLU A 297 -17.86 14.86 -20.74
N GLN A 298 -18.34 16.11 -20.82
CA GLN A 298 -18.98 16.58 -22.05
C GLN A 298 -17.92 16.53 -23.15
N PRO A 299 -18.18 15.91 -24.32
CA PRO A 299 -17.25 15.96 -25.42
C PRO A 299 -16.99 17.42 -25.78
N ARG A 300 -15.73 17.87 -25.67
CA ARG A 300 -15.32 19.18 -26.18
C ARG A 300 -15.78 19.26 -27.62
N ARG A 301 -16.73 20.15 -27.90
CA ARG A 301 -17.09 20.50 -29.28
C ARG A 301 -15.80 20.95 -29.98
N THR A 302 -15.35 20.19 -30.96
CA THR A 302 -14.34 20.64 -31.91
C THR A 302 -14.85 21.94 -32.54
N PRO A 303 -14.08 23.04 -32.54
CA PRO A 303 -14.49 24.24 -33.27
C PRO A 303 -14.51 23.89 -34.76
N GLY A 304 -15.71 23.70 -35.31
CA GLY A 304 -15.91 23.66 -36.75
C GLY A 304 -15.45 25.00 -37.33
N ALA A 305 -14.71 24.93 -38.43
CA ALA A 305 -14.27 26.09 -39.20
C ALA A 305 -15.50 26.91 -39.66
N GLY A 306 -15.88 27.91 -38.86
CA GLY A 306 -16.81 28.96 -39.21
C GLY A 306 -16.04 30.23 -39.59
N PRO A 307 -16.60 31.09 -40.45
CA PRO A 307 -15.87 32.18 -41.07
C PRO A 307 -15.40 33.21 -40.04
N THR A 308 -14.17 33.68 -40.24
CA THR A 308 -13.48 34.68 -39.44
C THR A 308 -14.34 35.93 -39.30
N ARG A 309 -14.75 36.25 -38.07
CA ARG A 309 -15.35 37.54 -37.73
C ARG A 309 -14.37 38.25 -36.80
N THR A 310 -13.94 39.44 -37.22
CA THR A 310 -13.05 40.35 -36.51
C THR A 310 -13.58 40.65 -35.09
N PRO A 311 -12.73 40.69 -34.05
CA PRO A 311 -13.17 40.97 -32.70
C PRO A 311 -13.38 42.48 -32.51
N GLU A 312 -14.58 42.87 -32.05
CA GLU A 312 -14.80 44.17 -31.40
C GLU A 312 -14.41 44.08 -29.91
N PRO A 313 -13.95 45.18 -29.30
CA PRO A 313 -13.41 45.17 -27.95
C PRO A 313 -14.56 45.17 -26.94
N ASN A 314 -14.72 44.08 -26.20
CA ASN A 314 -15.59 44.07 -25.03
C ASN A 314 -14.77 43.79 -23.77
N THR A 315 -14.85 44.78 -22.88
CA THR A 315 -14.44 44.85 -21.48
C THR A 315 -14.55 43.52 -20.73
N GLU A 316 -13.44 43.10 -20.12
CA GLU A 316 -13.38 42.06 -19.09
C GLU A 316 -14.20 42.48 -17.86
N PRO A 317 -15.07 41.63 -17.29
CA PRO A 317 -15.39 41.71 -15.88
C PRO A 317 -14.23 41.11 -15.07
N GLU A 318 -13.83 41.84 -14.03
CA GLU A 318 -12.76 41.51 -13.10
C GLU A 318 -12.81 40.04 -12.65
N ALA A 319 -11.74 39.29 -12.93
CA ALA A 319 -11.48 38.01 -12.31
C ALA A 319 -11.26 38.23 -10.81
N GLU A 320 -12.14 37.67 -9.97
CA GLU A 320 -11.82 37.46 -8.57
C GLU A 320 -10.52 36.66 -8.50
N SER A 321 -9.52 37.28 -7.88
CA SER A 321 -8.17 36.80 -7.73
C SER A 321 -8.15 35.49 -6.94
N THR A 322 -8.05 34.35 -7.63
CA THR A 322 -7.49 33.14 -7.05
C THR A 322 -6.01 33.40 -6.76
N PRO A 323 -5.54 33.29 -5.50
CA PRO A 323 -4.13 33.56 -5.19
C PRO A 323 -3.22 32.59 -5.94
N ALA A 324 -2.39 33.15 -6.81
CA ALA A 324 -1.30 32.48 -7.50
C ALA A 324 -0.25 32.02 -6.48
N ALA A 325 -0.35 30.78 -5.98
CA ALA A 325 0.72 30.10 -5.24
C ALA A 325 0.55 28.57 -5.12
N PHE A 326 0.02 27.86 -6.10
CA PHE A 326 0.18 26.39 -6.19
C PHE A 326 0.28 25.99 -7.66
N ALA A 327 1.33 26.47 -8.32
CA ALA A 327 1.72 25.93 -9.62
C ALA A 327 2.20 24.49 -9.40
N ALA A 328 1.47 23.54 -9.99
CA ALA A 328 1.84 22.15 -10.11
C ALA A 328 3.32 22.04 -10.56
N ARG A 329 4.18 21.62 -9.63
CA ARG A 329 5.45 20.98 -9.99
C ARG A 329 5.07 19.54 -10.32
N SER A 330 5.44 19.09 -11.51
CA SER A 330 5.13 17.75 -12.01
C SER A 330 5.63 16.70 -11.00
N ASN A 331 4.71 15.85 -10.54
CA ASN A 331 4.93 14.74 -9.62
C ASN A 331 4.94 13.42 -10.39
N ASP A 332 5.48 13.41 -11.60
CA ASP A 332 5.45 12.21 -12.42
C ASP A 332 6.53 11.24 -11.97
N PHE A 333 6.13 10.02 -11.61
CA PHE A 333 7.04 8.94 -11.26
C PHE A 333 7.99 8.62 -12.43
N SER A 334 7.54 8.84 -13.67
CA SER A 334 8.37 8.81 -14.88
C SER A 334 9.58 9.74 -14.78
N GLU A 335 9.35 10.99 -14.39
CA GLU A 335 10.41 11.99 -14.25
C GLU A 335 11.39 11.61 -13.13
N ALA A 336 10.92 10.91 -12.08
CA ALA A 336 11.77 10.35 -11.03
C ALA A 336 12.75 9.31 -11.57
N LEU A 337 12.21 8.35 -12.35
CA LEU A 337 12.95 7.28 -12.98
C LEU A 337 13.94 7.83 -14.01
N ASP A 338 13.47 8.67 -14.92
CA ASP A 338 14.28 9.32 -15.95
C ASP A 338 15.39 10.20 -15.36
N ALA A 339 15.15 10.79 -14.19
CA ALA A 339 16.17 11.54 -13.47
C ALA A 339 17.17 10.64 -12.74
N GLY A 340 17.07 9.31 -12.77
CA GLY A 340 17.98 8.41 -12.06
C GLY A 340 17.79 8.42 -10.54
N TYR A 341 16.54 8.58 -10.06
CA TYR A 341 16.26 8.63 -8.62
C TYR A 341 16.83 7.43 -7.86
N PHE A 342 16.61 6.20 -8.34
CA PHE A 342 17.10 4.99 -7.66
C PHE A 342 18.62 4.93 -7.58
N GLU A 343 19.32 5.30 -8.66
CA GLU A 343 20.79 5.42 -8.67
C GLU A 343 21.27 6.46 -7.64
N ARG A 344 20.59 7.61 -7.56
CA ARG A 344 20.92 8.68 -6.59
C ARG A 344 20.67 8.29 -5.14
N VAL A 345 19.68 7.44 -4.87
CA VAL A 345 19.43 6.90 -3.53
C VAL A 345 20.15 5.58 -3.28
N GLY A 346 21.17 5.24 -4.09
CA GLY A 346 22.03 4.08 -3.86
C GLY A 346 21.34 2.73 -4.04
N ILE A 347 20.24 2.68 -4.79
CA ILE A 347 19.54 1.46 -5.17
C ILE A 347 19.97 1.13 -6.59
N ASP A 348 20.67 0.00 -6.75
CA ASP A 348 21.12 -0.50 -8.05
C ASP A 348 19.90 -0.81 -8.94
N PRO A 349 19.75 -0.18 -10.12
CA PRO A 349 18.59 -0.34 -11.01
C PRO A 349 18.56 -1.68 -11.75
N GLU A 350 19.17 -2.75 -11.25
CA GLU A 350 18.82 -4.10 -11.71
C GLU A 350 17.55 -4.66 -11.03
N PRO A 351 16.36 -4.09 -11.31
CA PRO A 351 15.16 -4.88 -11.57
C PRO A 351 15.09 -5.17 -13.07
N SER A 352 15.66 -6.30 -13.48
CA SER A 352 15.46 -7.02 -14.77
C SER A 352 14.98 -6.16 -15.96
N ASP A 353 15.87 -5.72 -16.85
CA ASP A 353 15.64 -5.40 -18.29
C ASP A 353 14.38 -4.57 -18.72
N MET A 354 13.53 -4.07 -17.81
CA MET A 354 12.16 -3.61 -18.11
C MET A 354 11.87 -2.16 -17.71
N ALA A 355 12.82 -1.46 -17.08
CA ALA A 355 12.66 -0.03 -16.77
C ALA A 355 12.68 0.87 -18.03
N GLY A 356 13.25 0.40 -19.15
CA GLY A 356 13.40 1.18 -20.39
C GLY A 356 12.13 1.34 -21.26
N THR A 357 11.03 0.66 -20.96
CA THR A 357 9.82 0.63 -21.80
C THR A 357 8.75 1.67 -21.43
N TRP A 358 8.95 2.43 -20.34
CA TRP A 358 7.94 3.40 -19.85
C TRP A 358 7.97 4.74 -20.59
N ALA A 359 9.12 5.17 -21.11
CA ALA A 359 9.28 6.44 -21.83
C ALA A 359 8.58 6.50 -23.22
N GLN A 360 7.92 5.42 -23.67
CA GLN A 360 7.31 5.34 -25.01
C GLN A 360 5.79 5.19 -25.02
N THR A 361 5.10 5.08 -23.87
CA THR A 361 3.65 4.80 -23.84
C THR A 361 2.83 5.57 -22.81
N SER A 362 3.39 6.56 -22.10
CA SER A 362 2.64 7.53 -21.28
C SER A 362 2.24 8.78 -22.07
#